data_AF-A0AAW9L7P5-F1
#
_entry.id   AF-A0AAW9L7P5-F1
#
_cell.length_a   1.000
_cell.length_b   1.000
_cell.length_c   1.000
_cell.angle_alpha   90.00
_cell.angle_beta   90.00
_cell.angle_gamma   90.00
#
_symmetry.space_group_name_H-M   'P 1'
#
loop_
_entity.id
_entity.type
_entity.pdbx_description
1 polymer ?
#
loop_
_entity_poly.entity_id
_entity_poly.type
_entity_poly.pdbx_seq_one_letter_code
_entity_poly.pdbx_strand_id
1 'polypeptide(L)'
;MSQQQPQQDEAPFVARTLGSGTRKEAADANEVLAFYRRQSRTAGEDVEWTFADHPAVTAAPDEGDLATVVRELDAHFENGVPIGIIAAALSKQGDTIGDTMDAIHDLRMTGGLWEPRDDHLRAF
;
A
#
# COMPACT_ATOMS: atom_id res chain seq x y z
N MET A 1 0.07 -15.42 40.36
CA MET A 1 -0.95 -14.89 39.45
C MET A 1 -0.23 -14.24 38.29
N SER A 2 -0.04 -14.98 37.20
CA SER A 2 0.57 -14.44 35.99
C SER A 2 -0.46 -13.57 35.30
N GLN A 3 -0.20 -12.27 35.20
CA GLN A 3 -1.05 -11.36 34.46
C GLN A 3 -0.90 -11.69 32.97
N GLN A 4 -1.93 -12.27 32.37
CA GLN A 4 -2.06 -12.34 30.92
C GLN A 4 -2.26 -10.91 30.42
N GLN A 5 -1.23 -10.37 29.76
CA GLN A 5 -1.37 -9.16 28.98
C GLN A 5 -2.43 -9.42 27.89
N PRO A 6 -3.40 -8.52 27.69
CA PRO A 6 -4.32 -8.65 26.56
C PRO A 6 -3.47 -8.66 25.28
N GLN A 7 -3.64 -9.71 24.48
CA GLN A 7 -3.07 -9.82 23.15
C GLN A 7 -3.55 -8.60 22.37
N GLN A 8 -2.69 -7.60 22.20
CA GLN A 8 -3.01 -6.44 21.38
C GLN A 8 -3.24 -6.99 19.97
N ASP A 9 -4.42 -6.76 19.40
CA ASP A 9 -4.64 -6.96 17.98
C ASP A 9 -3.64 -6.07 17.24
N GLU A 10 -2.50 -6.65 16.85
CA GLU A 10 -1.43 -5.94 16.17
C GLU A 10 -1.99 -5.48 14.82
N ALA A 11 -2.03 -4.17 14.59
CA ALA A 11 -2.64 -3.63 13.38
C ALA A 11 -1.93 -4.21 12.14
N PRO A 12 -2.67 -4.78 11.17
CA PRO A 12 -2.06 -5.48 10.04
C PRO A 12 -1.27 -4.54 9.12
N PHE A 13 -1.50 -3.23 9.20
CA PHE A 13 -0.86 -2.24 8.35
C PHE A 13 -0.23 -1.14 9.19
N VAL A 14 1.08 -0.93 9.02
CA VAL A 14 1.84 0.09 9.73
C VAL A 14 2.76 0.84 8.77
N ALA A 15 2.70 2.16 8.80
CA ALA A 15 3.55 3.03 8.00
C ALA A 15 4.08 4.21 8.81
N ARG A 16 5.10 4.90 8.29
CA ARG A 16 5.64 6.12 8.89
C ARG A 16 6.02 7.14 7.83
N THR A 17 5.91 8.42 8.16
CA THR A 17 6.43 9.50 7.30
C THR A 17 7.96 9.54 7.34
N LEU A 18 8.60 9.83 6.21
CA LEU A 18 10.07 9.88 6.11
C LEU A 18 10.72 11.05 6.86
N GLY A 19 10.05 12.21 6.94
CA GLY A 19 10.61 13.40 7.59
C GLY A 19 10.37 13.40 9.11
N SER A 20 9.10 13.45 9.50
CA SER A 20 8.69 13.61 10.91
C SER A 20 8.66 12.32 11.71
N GLY A 21 8.74 11.14 11.06
CA GLY A 21 8.60 9.84 11.72
C GLY A 21 7.20 9.55 12.29
N THR A 22 6.19 10.36 11.94
CA THR A 22 4.80 10.16 12.34
C THR A 22 4.30 8.81 11.87
N ARG A 23 3.84 7.97 12.81
CA ARG A 23 3.40 6.59 12.56
C ARG A 23 1.89 6.49 12.39
N LYS A 24 1.44 5.64 11.47
CA LYS A 24 0.03 5.28 11.23
C LYS A 24 -0.11 3.76 11.35
N GLU A 25 -1.02 3.33 12.22
CA GLU A 25 -1.55 1.97 12.28
C GLU A 25 -2.94 1.94 11.61
N ALA A 26 -3.24 0.87 10.88
CA ALA A 26 -4.51 0.72 10.18
C ALA A 26 -4.94 -0.76 10.09
N ALA A 27 -6.25 -0.97 10.03
CA ALA A 27 -6.85 -2.27 9.73
C ALA A 27 -6.99 -2.51 8.21
N ASP A 28 -6.95 -1.44 7.41
CA ASP A 28 -7.07 -1.47 5.96
C ASP A 28 -5.91 -0.70 5.30
N ALA A 29 -5.36 -1.25 4.23
CA ALA A 29 -4.19 -0.66 3.56
C ALA A 29 -4.48 0.70 2.91
N ASN A 30 -5.71 0.95 2.44
CA ASN A 30 -6.09 2.24 1.87
C ASN A 30 -6.26 3.33 2.92
N GLU A 31 -6.44 3.00 4.21
CA GLU A 31 -6.33 4.02 5.26
C GLU A 31 -4.91 4.60 5.36
N VAL A 32 -3.89 3.78 5.08
CA VAL A 32 -2.49 4.24 5.00
C VAL A 32 -2.30 5.13 3.78
N LEU A 33 -2.93 4.80 2.65
CA LEU A 33 -2.94 5.67 1.47
C LEU A 33 -3.62 7.03 1.75
N ALA A 34 -4.75 7.03 2.46
CA ALA A 34 -5.40 8.26 2.89
C ALA A 34 -4.51 9.09 3.82
N PHE A 35 -3.77 8.43 4.71
CA PHE A 35 -2.75 9.07 5.54
C PHE A 35 -1.64 9.70 4.70
N TYR A 36 -1.05 8.97 3.74
CA TYR A 36 -0.08 9.51 2.78
C TYR A 36 -0.60 10.75 2.07
N ARG A 37 -1.81 10.71 1.49
CA ARG A 37 -2.41 11.84 0.78
C ARG A 37 -2.51 13.09 1.67
N ARG A 38 -2.81 12.91 2.96
CA ARG A 38 -2.85 14.01 3.93
C ARG A 38 -1.46 14.56 4.23
N GLN A 39 -0.46 13.69 4.43
CA GLN A 39 0.91 14.11 4.75
C GLN A 39 1.58 14.79 3.58
N SER A 40 1.48 14.22 2.38
CA SER A 40 1.97 14.82 1.15
C SER A 40 1.37 16.22 0.91
N ARG A 41 0.05 16.39 1.09
CA ARG A 41 -0.60 17.71 0.92
C ARG A 41 -0.28 18.72 2.00
N THR A 42 -0.10 18.28 3.25
CA THR A 42 0.01 19.20 4.41
C THR A 42 1.46 19.56 4.72
N ALA A 43 2.35 18.58 4.59
CA ALA A 43 3.75 18.68 5.02
C ALA A 43 4.74 18.40 3.88
N GLY A 44 4.27 17.98 2.70
CA GLY A 44 5.16 17.56 1.61
C GLY A 44 5.95 16.29 1.95
N GLU A 45 5.48 15.50 2.91
CA GLU A 45 6.17 14.29 3.37
C GLU A 45 5.65 13.06 2.64
N ASP A 46 6.60 12.20 2.27
CA ASP A 46 6.32 10.85 1.83
C ASP A 46 6.15 9.89 3.02
N VAL A 47 5.62 8.71 2.74
CA VAL A 47 5.31 7.65 3.69
C VAL A 47 5.91 6.34 3.19
N GLU A 48 6.64 5.66 4.07
CA GLU A 48 7.11 4.30 3.85
C GLU A 48 6.30 3.30 4.68
N TRP A 49 6.14 2.10 4.12
CA TRP A 49 5.61 0.95 4.85
C TRP A 49 6.64 0.43 5.84
N THR A 50 6.20 0.11 7.05
CA THR A 50 7.04 -0.50 8.08
C THR A 50 6.63 -1.95 8.38
N PHE A 51 5.35 -2.25 8.20
CA PHE A 51 4.78 -3.58 8.38
C PHE A 51 3.48 -3.70 7.58
N ALA A 52 3.29 -4.85 6.94
CA ALA A 52 2.06 -5.20 6.24
C ALA A 52 1.83 -6.71 6.33
N ASP A 53 0.89 -7.13 7.18
CA ASP A 53 0.45 -8.50 7.32
C ASP A 53 -0.82 -8.73 6.51
N HIS A 54 -0.64 -9.16 5.26
CA HIS A 54 -1.75 -9.53 4.40
C HIS A 54 -1.31 -10.63 3.41
N PRO A 55 -2.10 -11.71 3.23
CA PRO A 55 -1.72 -12.83 2.36
C PRO A 55 -1.35 -12.41 0.93
N ALA A 56 -2.07 -11.43 0.37
CA ALA A 56 -1.77 -10.92 -0.97
C ALA A 56 -0.43 -10.15 -1.03
N VAL A 57 -0.06 -9.41 0.02
CA VAL A 57 1.25 -8.72 0.08
C VAL A 57 2.38 -9.74 0.17
N THR A 58 2.19 -10.80 0.95
CA THR A 58 3.13 -11.92 1.05
C THR A 58 3.28 -12.67 -0.28
N ALA A 59 2.18 -12.89 -1.00
CA ALA A 59 2.16 -13.59 -2.28
C ALA A 59 2.66 -12.75 -3.46
N ALA A 60 2.70 -11.42 -3.31
CA ALA A 60 3.19 -10.53 -4.35
C ALA A 60 4.65 -10.83 -4.71
N PRO A 61 5.05 -10.69 -5.99
CA PRO A 61 6.43 -10.91 -6.39
C PRO A 61 7.39 -9.98 -5.63
N ASP A 62 8.59 -10.48 -5.32
CA ASP A 62 9.62 -9.69 -4.62
C ASP A 62 10.24 -8.61 -5.50
N GLU A 63 10.08 -8.71 -6.82
CA GLU A 63 10.57 -7.79 -7.84
C GLU A 63 9.58 -7.67 -8.99
N GLY A 64 9.55 -6.51 -9.65
CA GLY A 64 8.73 -6.29 -10.84
C GLY A 64 8.08 -4.92 -10.86
N ASP A 65 7.70 -4.49 -12.05
CA ASP A 65 7.02 -3.19 -12.22
C ASP A 65 5.58 -3.21 -11.67
N LEU A 66 5.01 -2.01 -11.51
CA LEU A 66 3.65 -1.82 -11.01
C LEU A 66 2.62 -2.67 -11.79
N ALA A 67 2.71 -2.73 -13.11
CA ALA A 67 1.76 -3.48 -13.93
C ALA A 67 1.84 -4.98 -13.64
N THR A 68 3.05 -5.53 -13.49
CA THR A 68 3.29 -6.93 -13.13
C THR A 68 2.70 -7.23 -11.76
N VAL A 69 2.99 -6.40 -10.75
CA VAL A 69 2.44 -6.56 -9.40
C VAL A 69 0.92 -6.52 -9.41
N VAL A 70 0.30 -5.56 -10.11
CA VAL A 70 -1.17 -5.48 -10.22
C VAL A 70 -1.76 -6.73 -10.86
N ARG A 71 -1.17 -7.25 -11.95
CA ARG A 71 -1.66 -8.46 -12.63
C ARG A 71 -1.59 -9.70 -11.74
N GLU A 72 -0.47 -9.89 -11.03
CA GLU A 72 -0.30 -11.02 -10.12
C GLU A 72 -1.30 -10.96 -8.95
N LEU A 73 -1.59 -9.74 -8.46
CA LEU A 73 -2.52 -9.56 -7.36
C LEU A 73 -3.99 -9.61 -7.77
N ASP A 74 -4.34 -9.33 -9.03
CA ASP A 74 -5.72 -9.17 -9.50
C ASP A 74 -6.60 -10.40 -9.21
N ALA A 75 -6.03 -11.61 -9.28
CA ALA A 75 -6.75 -12.86 -8.99
C ALA A 75 -7.24 -12.96 -7.53
N HIS A 76 -6.64 -12.21 -6.61
CA HIS A 76 -7.05 -12.18 -5.20
C HIS A 76 -8.22 -11.24 -4.93
N PHE A 77 -8.59 -10.36 -5.88
CA PHE A 77 -9.56 -9.29 -5.64
C PHE A 77 -10.61 -9.19 -6.75
N GLU A 78 -11.86 -9.49 -6.41
CA GLU A 78 -12.99 -9.45 -7.37
C GLU A 78 -13.23 -8.05 -7.97
N ASN A 79 -12.89 -6.98 -7.25
CA ASN A 79 -13.21 -5.60 -7.64
C ASN A 79 -11.96 -4.72 -7.81
N GLY A 80 -10.88 -5.31 -8.33
CA GLY A 80 -9.57 -4.69 -8.48
C GLY A 80 -8.77 -4.70 -7.17
N VAL A 81 -7.46 -4.55 -7.32
CA VAL A 81 -6.51 -4.63 -6.21
C VAL A 81 -6.45 -3.28 -5.48
N PRO A 82 -6.59 -3.23 -4.14
CA PRO A 82 -6.46 -1.97 -3.40
C PRO A 82 -5.08 -1.33 -3.62
N ILE A 83 -5.04 -0.02 -3.89
CA ILE A 83 -3.78 0.72 -4.10
C ILE A 83 -2.86 0.58 -2.88
N GLY A 84 -3.41 0.58 -1.67
CA GLY A 84 -2.62 0.35 -0.45
C GLY A 84 -1.96 -1.04 -0.42
N ILE A 85 -2.62 -2.08 -0.92
CA ILE A 85 -2.04 -3.43 -1.02
C ILE A 85 -0.92 -3.44 -2.07
N ILE A 86 -1.13 -2.77 -3.20
CA ILE A 86 -0.10 -2.64 -4.25
C ILE A 86 1.13 -1.90 -3.71
N ALA A 87 0.93 -0.77 -3.02
CA ALA A 87 2.03 -0.01 -2.41
C ALA A 87 2.77 -0.82 -1.33
N ALA A 88 2.03 -1.57 -0.51
CA ALA A 88 2.64 -2.46 0.47
C ALA A 88 3.47 -3.57 -0.20
N ALA A 89 2.99 -4.14 -1.30
CA ALA A 89 3.75 -5.12 -2.09
C ALA A 89 5.02 -4.51 -2.69
N LEU A 90 4.92 -3.33 -3.32
CA LEU A 90 6.05 -2.64 -3.92
C LEU A 90 7.08 -2.17 -2.88
N SER A 91 6.68 -1.91 -1.64
CA SER A 91 7.64 -1.56 -0.57
C SER A 91 8.67 -2.66 -0.27
N LYS A 92 8.40 -3.92 -0.66
CA LYS A 92 9.40 -5.00 -0.60
C LYS A 92 10.62 -4.71 -1.48
N GLN A 93 10.45 -3.87 -2.50
CA GLN A 93 11.48 -3.40 -3.43
C GLN A 93 12.14 -2.09 -2.98
N GLY A 94 11.69 -1.52 -1.85
CA GLY A 94 12.17 -0.24 -1.31
C GLY A 94 11.33 0.97 -1.70
N ASP A 95 10.24 0.78 -2.45
CA ASP A 95 9.37 1.88 -2.88
C ASP A 95 8.58 2.48 -1.71
N THR A 96 8.50 3.80 -1.71
CA THR A 96 7.58 4.54 -0.85
C THR A 96 6.17 4.54 -1.42
N ILE A 97 5.20 5.06 -0.66
CA ILE A 97 3.85 5.27 -1.19
C ILE A 97 3.87 6.34 -2.30
N GLY A 98 4.70 7.38 -2.19
CA GLY A 98 4.89 8.37 -3.23
C GLY A 98 5.39 7.78 -4.54
N ASP A 99 6.45 6.96 -4.49
CA ASP A 99 7.00 6.28 -5.67
C ASP A 99 5.93 5.44 -6.38
N THR A 100 5.13 4.70 -5.59
CA THR A 100 4.00 3.91 -6.13
C THR A 100 2.97 4.80 -6.81
N MET A 101 2.63 5.95 -6.21
CA MET A 101 1.62 6.87 -6.76
C MET A 101 2.09 7.54 -8.05
N ASP A 102 3.38 7.86 -8.15
CA ASP A 102 3.99 8.38 -9.37
C ASP A 102 3.98 7.32 -10.48
N ALA A 103 4.33 6.07 -10.16
CA ALA A 103 4.23 4.96 -11.12
C ALA A 103 2.78 4.73 -11.60
N ILE A 104 1.79 4.83 -10.71
CA ILE A 104 0.36 4.75 -11.07
C ILE A 104 -0.01 5.88 -12.02
N HIS A 105 0.41 7.10 -11.73
CA HIS A 105 0.14 8.26 -12.55
C HIS A 105 0.69 8.05 -13.97
N ASP A 106 1.94 7.62 -14.09
CA ASP A 106 2.60 7.41 -15.38
C ASP A 106 1.93 6.30 -16.21
N LEU A 107 1.59 5.17 -15.59
CA LEU A 107 0.90 4.07 -16.28
C LEU A 107 -0.55 4.41 -16.66
N ARG A 108 -1.23 5.28 -15.91
CA ARG A 108 -2.56 5.79 -16.30
C ARG A 108 -2.47 6.66 -17.55
N MET A 109 -1.42 7.46 -17.69
CA MET A 109 -1.20 8.32 -18.86
C MET A 109 -1.01 7.50 -20.14
N THR A 110 -0.54 6.25 -20.04
CA THR A 110 -0.39 5.33 -21.18
C THR A 110 -1.58 4.37 -21.36
N GLY A 111 -2.60 4.45 -20.50
CA GLY A 111 -3.76 3.55 -20.52
C GLY A 111 -3.48 2.13 -20.03
N GLY A 112 -2.36 1.90 -19.32
CA GLY A 112 -1.97 0.58 -18.81
C GLY A 112 -2.72 0.14 -17.56
N LEU A 113 -3.46 1.05 -16.92
CA LEU A 113 -4.22 0.81 -15.70
C LEU A 113 -5.66 1.33 -15.83
N TRP A 114 -6.59 0.63 -15.17
CA TRP A 114 -7.97 1.06 -15.00
C TRP A 114 -8.40 0.96 -13.53
N GLU A 115 -9.27 1.88 -13.11
CA GLU A 115 -9.82 1.98 -11.75
C GLU A 115 -11.29 1.53 -11.74
N PRO A 116 -11.61 0.26 -11.41
CA PRO A 116 -12.99 -0.22 -11.30
C PRO A 116 -13.81 0.49 -10.23
N ARG A 117 -13.15 0.93 -9.15
CA ARG A 117 -13.71 1.65 -8.03
C ARG A 117 -12.61 2.46 -7.37
N ASP A 118 -13.01 3.48 -6.60
CA ASP A 118 -12.09 4.35 -5.88
C ASP A 118 -10.99 3.55 -5.14
N ASP A 119 -9.75 3.92 -5.42
CA ASP A 119 -8.52 3.37 -4.86
C ASP A 119 -8.27 1.89 -5.13
N HIS A 120 -8.78 1.37 -6.26
CA HIS A 120 -8.55 -0.01 -6.71
C HIS A 120 -8.12 -0.05 -8.16
N LEU A 121 -7.15 -0.89 -8.50
CA LEU A 121 -6.55 -0.95 -9.83
C LEU A 121 -6.68 -2.33 -10.46
N ARG A 122 -6.78 -2.32 -11.79
CA ARG A 122 -6.48 -3.45 -12.67
C ARG A 122 -5.51 -3.02 -13.76
N ALA A 123 -4.73 -3.98 -14.26
CA ALA A 123 -3.80 -3.78 -15.37
C ALA A 123 -4.31 -4.49 -16.64
N PHE A 124 -4.06 -3.89 -17.80
CA PHE A 124 -4.40 -4.45 -19.12
C PHE A 124 -3.21 -5.17 -19.75
#